data_AF-A0A1L3GV16-F1
#
_entry.id   AF-A0A1L3GV16-F1
#
_cell.length_a   1.000
_cell.length_b   1.000
_cell.length_c   1.000
_cell.angle_alpha   90.00
_cell.angle_beta   90.00
_cell.angle_gamma   90.00
#
_symmetry.space_group_name_H-M   'P 1'
#
loop_
_entity.id
_entity.type
_entity.pdbx_description
1 polymer ?
#
loop_
_entity_poly.entity_id
_entity_poly.type
_entity_poly.pdbx_seq_one_letter_code
_entity_poly.pdbx_strand_id
1 'polypeptide(L)'
;LFYVSILTSPTTGGVTASFAMLGDIIIAEPDAYIAFAGKRVIEQTLNITVPEGSQVAEFLFDKGLFDLIVPRKDLKGVLNELFQLHAISPFESRSL
;
A
#
# COMPACT_ATOMS: atom_id res chain seq x y z
N LEU A 1 -9.81 9.64 12.55
CA LEU A 1 -9.42 10.04 11.18
C LEU A 1 -9.27 8.75 10.40
N PHE A 2 -9.78 8.69 9.17
CA PHE A 2 -9.56 7.54 8.27
C PHE A 2 -8.50 7.91 7.24
N TYR A 3 -7.41 7.15 7.21
CA TYR A 3 -6.24 7.41 6.40
C TYR A 3 -5.98 6.25 5.44
N VAL A 4 -6.13 6.52 4.15
CA VAL A 4 -5.81 5.56 3.08
C VAL A 4 -4.48 5.96 2.44
N SER A 5 -3.51 5.06 2.48
CA SER A 5 -2.22 5.24 1.80
C SER A 5 -2.26 4.57 0.44
N ILE A 6 -1.79 5.27 -0.60
CA ILE A 6 -1.72 4.74 -1.97
C ILE A 6 -0.27 4.80 -2.43
N LEU A 7 0.36 3.64 -2.54
CA LEU A 7 1.76 3.47 -2.91
C LEU A 7 1.86 3.35 -4.42
N THR A 8 2.62 4.26 -5.01
CA THR A 8 2.88 4.30 -6.46
C THR A 8 4.36 4.10 -6.74
N SER A 9 4.71 3.80 -7.98
CA SER A 9 6.09 3.53 -8.36
C SER A 9 6.90 4.83 -8.56
N PRO A 10 8.06 5.02 -7.89
CA PRO A 10 8.58 4.24 -6.76
C PRO A 10 8.16 4.83 -5.40
N THR A 11 7.93 3.98 -4.40
CA THR A 11 7.79 4.37 -2.99
C THR A 11 8.90 3.73 -2.19
N THR A 12 9.93 4.51 -1.81
CA THR A 12 11.13 3.95 -1.18
C THR A 12 11.66 4.71 0.03
N GLY A 13 12.52 4.07 0.82
CA GLY A 13 13.30 4.73 1.87
C GLY A 13 12.44 5.24 3.01
N GLY A 14 12.69 6.49 3.41
CA GLY A 14 12.01 7.12 4.55
C GLY A 14 10.50 7.23 4.39
N VAL A 15 10.00 7.37 3.16
CA VAL A 15 8.55 7.41 2.89
C VAL A 15 7.91 6.07 3.21
N THR A 16 8.49 4.96 2.70
CA THR A 16 8.07 3.59 3.03
C THR A 16 8.20 3.29 4.52
N ALA A 17 9.23 3.81 5.19
CA ALA A 17 9.45 3.64 6.62
C ALA A 17 8.65 4.60 7.52
N SER A 18 7.69 5.34 6.97
CA SER A 18 6.88 6.31 7.72
C SER A 18 5.42 6.26 7.28
N PHE A 19 4.83 7.42 6.96
CA PHE A 19 3.41 7.58 6.73
C PHE A 19 2.86 6.66 5.63
N ALA A 20 3.66 6.31 4.62
CA ALA A 20 3.18 5.45 3.53
C ALA A 20 2.74 4.06 4.00
N MET A 21 3.28 3.55 5.11
CA MET A 21 2.94 2.23 5.67
C MET A 21 2.13 2.32 6.98
N LEU A 22 1.56 3.50 7.29
CA LEU A 22 0.77 3.74 8.50
C LEU A 22 -0.72 4.05 8.18
N GLY A 23 -1.17 3.72 6.96
CA GLY A 23 -2.57 3.81 6.57
C GLY A 23 -3.44 2.81 7.33
N ASP A 24 -4.69 3.20 7.62
CA ASP A 24 -5.74 2.25 8.04
C ASP A 24 -6.02 1.24 6.91
N ILE A 25 -5.85 1.68 5.66
CA ILE A 25 -5.82 0.84 4.46
C ILE A 25 -4.63 1.28 3.60
N ILE A 26 -3.84 0.31 3.16
CA ILE A 26 -2.66 0.47 2.32
C ILE A 26 -2.93 -0.18 0.96
N ILE A 27 -2.97 0.64 -0.07
CA ILE A 27 -3.22 0.23 -1.46
C ILE A 27 -1.92 0.39 -2.26
N ALA A 28 -1.56 -0.60 -3.07
CA ALA A 28 -0.50 -0.47 -4.07
C ALA A 28 -1.08 -0.43 -5.49
N GLU A 29 -0.41 0.26 -6.41
CA GLU A 29 -0.68 0.10 -7.84
C GLU A 29 0.03 -1.16 -8.39
N PRO A 30 -0.49 -1.80 -9.46
CA PRO A 30 0.18 -2.90 -10.14
C PRO A 30 1.59 -2.51 -10.57
N ASP A 31 2.51 -3.47 -10.51
CA ASP A 31 3.93 -3.31 -10.89
C ASP A 31 4.68 -2.22 -10.10
N ALA A 32 4.12 -1.69 -9.01
CA ALA A 32 4.75 -0.61 -8.27
C ALA A 32 6.03 -1.08 -7.56
N TYR A 33 7.12 -0.34 -7.72
CA TYR A 33 8.37 -0.61 -7.03
C TYR A 33 8.35 0.01 -5.62
N ILE A 34 8.35 -0.85 -4.60
CA ILE A 34 8.19 -0.47 -3.20
C ILE A 34 9.33 -1.10 -2.38
N ALA A 35 10.13 -0.28 -1.70
CA ALA A 35 11.32 -0.77 -1.04
C ALA A 35 11.80 0.12 0.10
N PHE A 36 12.08 -0.43 1.28
CA PHE A 36 12.81 0.32 2.31
C PHE A 36 14.23 0.66 1.84
N ALA A 37 15.02 -0.36 1.50
CA ALA A 37 16.33 -0.19 0.90
C ALA A 37 16.29 -0.60 -0.58
N GLY A 38 16.88 0.20 -1.47
CA GLY A 38 16.93 -0.14 -2.88
C GLY A 38 17.83 -1.36 -3.13
N LYS A 39 17.50 -2.15 -4.17
CA LYS A 39 18.25 -3.35 -4.59
C LYS A 39 19.77 -3.21 -4.47
N ARG A 40 20.35 -2.17 -5.07
CA ARG A 40 21.80 -1.91 -5.04
C ARG A 40 22.37 -1.87 -3.62
N VAL A 41 21.69 -1.22 -2.68
CA VAL A 41 22.15 -1.11 -1.29
C VAL A 41 22.13 -2.48 -0.63
N ILE A 42 21.06 -3.26 -0.83
CA ILE A 42 20.94 -4.62 -0.27
C ILE A 42 22.06 -5.52 -0.81
N GLU A 43 22.31 -5.51 -2.12
CA GLU A 43 23.33 -6.34 -2.75
C GLU A 43 24.74 -5.97 -2.27
N GLN A 44 25.04 -4.68 -2.14
CA GLN A 44 26.34 -4.22 -1.65
C GLN A 44 26.57 -4.55 -0.17
N THR A 45 25.52 -4.50 0.66
CA THR A 45 25.64 -4.76 2.10
C THR A 45 25.69 -6.25 2.43
N LEU A 46 24.88 -7.06 1.75
CA LEU A 46 24.73 -8.49 2.04
C LEU A 46 25.57 -9.39 1.13
N ASN A 47 26.16 -8.84 0.06
CA ASN A 47 26.94 -9.59 -0.95
C ASN A 47 26.16 -10.77 -1.55
N ILE A 48 24.85 -10.60 -1.73
CA ILE A 48 23.94 -11.54 -2.39
C ILE A 48 23.19 -10.81 -3.50
N THR A 49 22.67 -11.55 -4.47
CA THR A 49 21.77 -11.00 -5.48
C THR A 49 20.35 -10.88 -4.93
N VAL A 50 19.72 -9.74 -5.16
CA VAL A 50 18.30 -9.56 -4.81
C VAL A 50 17.47 -10.20 -5.91
N PRO A 51 16.57 -11.15 -5.59
CA PRO A 51 15.71 -11.78 -6.58
C PRO A 51 14.92 -10.74 -7.36
N GLU A 52 14.85 -10.92 -8.67
CA GLU A 52 14.03 -10.07 -9.54
C GLU A 52 12.56 -10.15 -9.11
N GLY A 53 11.85 -9.02 -9.17
CA GLY A 53 10.46 -8.95 -8.71
C GLY A 53 10.26 -8.86 -7.20
N SER A 54 11.28 -9.11 -6.35
CA SER A 54 11.11 -9.14 -4.89
C SER A 54 10.71 -7.81 -4.23
N GLN A 55 10.77 -6.70 -4.97
CA GLN A 55 10.41 -5.36 -4.50
C GLN A 55 9.25 -4.77 -5.32
N VAL A 56 8.51 -5.62 -6.04
CA VAL A 56 7.34 -5.23 -6.83
C VAL A 56 6.08 -5.53 -6.01
N ALA A 57 5.03 -4.73 -6.22
CA ALA A 57 3.78 -4.76 -5.47
C ALA A 57 3.21 -6.16 -5.27
N GLU A 58 3.16 -6.99 -6.31
CA GLU A 58 2.59 -8.34 -6.29
C GLU A 58 3.34 -9.27 -5.35
N PHE A 59 4.68 -9.26 -5.40
CA PHE A 59 5.49 -10.08 -4.50
C PHE A 59 5.31 -9.68 -3.04
N LEU A 60 5.20 -8.37 -2.77
CA LEU A 60 5.06 -7.83 -1.43
C LEU A 60 3.63 -8.01 -0.89
N PHE A 61 2.62 -8.00 -1.76
CA PHE A 61 1.24 -8.31 -1.42
C PHE A 61 1.09 -9.75 -0.91
N ASP A 62 1.75 -10.71 -1.55
CA ASP A 62 1.79 -12.10 -1.08
C ASP A 62 2.47 -12.27 0.30
N LYS A 63 3.20 -11.25 0.77
CA LYS A 63 3.79 -11.19 2.12
C LYS A 63 2.94 -10.41 3.11
N GLY A 64 1.77 -9.92 2.70
CA GLY A 64 0.82 -9.19 3.55
C GLY A 64 1.22 -7.75 3.84
N LEU A 65 2.01 -7.09 2.96
CA LEU A 65 2.41 -5.70 3.17
C LEU A 65 1.32 -4.68 2.80
N PHE A 66 0.36 -5.05 1.95
CA PHE A 66 -0.72 -4.18 1.50
C PHE A 66 -2.06 -4.89 1.58
N ASP A 67 -3.14 -4.12 1.69
CA ASP A 67 -4.50 -4.63 1.74
C ASP A 67 -5.07 -4.89 0.34
N LEU A 68 -4.67 -4.08 -0.65
CA LEU A 68 -5.19 -4.13 -2.02
C LEU A 68 -4.10 -3.80 -3.06
N ILE A 69 -4.18 -4.43 -4.23
CA ILE A 69 -3.54 -3.96 -5.46
C ILE A 69 -4.65 -3.45 -6.40
N VAL A 70 -4.61 -2.18 -6.77
CA VAL A 70 -5.69 -1.54 -7.56
C VAL A 70 -5.12 -0.79 -8.76
N PRO A 71 -5.53 -1.13 -9.99
CA PRO A 71 -5.17 -0.35 -11.17
C PRO A 71 -5.65 1.10 -11.06
N ARG A 72 -4.84 2.06 -11.54
CA ARG A 72 -5.12 3.50 -11.40
C ARG A 72 -6.53 3.93 -11.85
N LYS A 73 -7.04 3.34 -12.92
CA LYS A 73 -8.37 3.63 -13.47
C LYS A 73 -9.51 3.26 -12.52
N ASP A 74 -9.29 2.29 -11.63
CA ASP A 74 -10.29 1.73 -10.73
C ASP A 74 -10.21 2.36 -9.33
N LEU A 75 -9.09 3.03 -8.98
CA LEU A 75 -8.85 3.67 -7.68
C LEU A 75 -10.00 4.58 -7.25
N LYS A 76 -10.57 5.39 -8.15
CA LYS A 76 -11.67 6.30 -7.80
C LYS A 76 -12.90 5.55 -7.30
N GLY A 77 -13.23 4.41 -7.92
CA GLY A 77 -14.35 3.57 -7.50
C GLY A 77 -14.09 2.94 -6.15
N VAL A 78 -12.92 2.31 -6.00
CA VAL A 78 -12.50 1.66 -4.74
C VAL A 78 -12.47 2.65 -3.58
N LEU A 79 -11.87 3.83 -3.75
CA LEU A 79 -11.83 4.85 -2.70
C LEU A 79 -13.23 5.31 -2.30
N ASN A 80 -14.14 5.49 -3.26
CA ASN A 80 -15.52 5.86 -2.97
C ASN A 80 -16.22 4.80 -2.11
N GLU A 81 -16.04 3.51 -2.43
CA GLU A 81 -16.58 2.41 -1.62
C GLU A 81 -15.99 2.38 -0.21
N LEU A 82 -14.67 2.55 -0.07
CA LEU A 82 -13.99 2.58 1.23
C LEU A 82 -14.47 3.74 2.11
N PHE A 83 -14.58 4.95 1.55
CA PHE A 83 -15.07 6.11 2.29
C PHE A 83 -16.55 5.98 2.65
N GLN A 84 -17.38 5.42 1.76
CA GLN A 84 -18.78 5.15 2.08
C GLN A 84 -18.89 4.14 3.23
N LEU A 85 -18.14 3.04 3.16
CA LEU A 85 -18.10 2.02 4.21
C LEU A 85 -17.68 2.61 5.56
N HIS A 86 -16.63 3.43 5.59
CA HIS A 86 -16.18 4.09 6.81
C HIS A 86 -17.18 5.13 7.34
N ALA A 87 -17.92 5.79 6.44
CA ALA A 87 -18.94 6.79 6.81
C ALA A 87 -20.22 6.16 7.38
N ILE A 88 -20.39 4.82 7.33
CA ILE A 88 -21.50 4.14 7.99
C ILE A 88 -21.28 4.21 9.50
N SER A 89 -21.92 5.19 10.14
CA SER A 89 -22.03 5.22 11.60
C SER A 89 -22.86 4.02 12.06
N PRO A 90 -22.35 3.12 12.92
CA PRO A 90 -23.21 2.20 13.62
C PRO A 90 -24.03 3.02 14.63
N PHE A 91 -25.36 2.91 14.55
CA PHE A 91 -26.35 3.64 15.37
C PHE A 91 -26.56 5.13 15.01
N GLU A 92 -27.39 5.39 13.99
CA GLU A 92 -28.54 6.24 14.27
C GLU A 92 -29.63 5.31 14.82
N SER A 93 -29.85 5.36 16.14
CA SER A 93 -31.13 4.94 16.68
C SER A 93 -32.18 5.81 16.02
N ARG A 94 -32.87 5.29 14.99
CA ARG A 94 -34.18 5.79 14.61
C ARG A 94 -35.08 5.57 15.83
N SER A 95 -35.09 6.57 16.71
CA SER A 95 -36.12 6.74 17.72
C SER A 95 -37.45 6.84 16.98
N LEU A 96 -38.19 5.73 17.00
CA LEU A 96 -39.63 5.72 16.78
C LEU A 96 -40.33 6.52 17.88
#